data_AF-A0A5V4BGS9-F1
#
_entry.id   AF-A0A5V4BGS9-F1
#
_cell.length_a   1.000
_cell.length_b   1.000
_cell.length_c   1.000
_cell.angle_alpha   90.00
_cell.angle_beta   90.00
_cell.angle_gamma   90.00
#
_symmetry.space_group_name_H-M   'P 1'
#
loop_
_entity.id
_entity.type
_entity.pdbx_description
1 polymer ?
#
loop_
_entity_poly.entity_id
_entity_poly.type
_entity_poly.pdbx_seq_one_letter_code
_entity_poly.pdbx_strand_id
1 'polypeptide(L)'
;AAYFREVRKKYHAFEGQLKGYDSRILVAQVPGGMLTNLEGQLKQQNAADKLDQVLAEIPRVREDLGFIPLVTPTSQIVGTQAVLNVLTGERYKTIAKETAGILKGEYGHTPVPVNAALQARVLEGAAPVTCR
;
A
#
# COMPACT_ATOMS: atom_id res chain seq x y z
N ALA A 1 -15.17 27.25 -15.08
CA ALA A 1 -15.18 27.18 -13.60
C ALA A 1 -16.59 27.29 -12.99
N ALA A 2 -17.40 28.32 -13.31
CA ALA A 2 -18.73 28.52 -12.71
C ALA A 2 -19.68 27.33 -12.88
N TYR A 3 -19.77 26.76 -14.07
CA TYR A 3 -20.57 25.55 -14.35
C TYR A 3 -20.20 24.37 -13.43
N PHE A 4 -18.91 24.02 -13.34
CA PHE A 4 -18.45 22.90 -12.53
C PHE A 4 -18.66 23.13 -11.02
N ARG A 5 -18.73 24.38 -10.56
CA ARG A 5 -19.04 24.68 -9.15
C ARG A 5 -20.46 24.24 -8.77
N GLU A 6 -21.43 24.38 -9.67
CA GLU A 6 -22.80 23.90 -9.46
C GLU A 6 -22.90 22.39 -9.63
N VAL A 7 -22.20 21.81 -10.61
CA VAL A 7 -22.15 20.35 -10.79
C VAL A 7 -21.56 19.65 -9.55
N ARG A 8 -20.47 20.18 -8.97
CA ARG A 8 -19.80 19.59 -7.79
C ARG A 8 -20.73 19.40 -6.59
N LYS A 9 -21.70 20.31 -6.36
CA LYS A 9 -22.67 20.21 -5.25
C LYS A 9 -23.49 18.90 -5.30
N LYS A 10 -23.76 18.38 -6.49
CA LYS A 10 -24.48 17.11 -6.68
C LYS A 10 -23.71 15.89 -6.15
N TYR A 11 -22.39 16.00 -6.04
CA TYR A 11 -21.49 14.92 -5.65
C TYR A 11 -20.97 15.05 -4.20
N HIS A 12 -21.61 15.88 -3.35
CA HIS A 12 -21.15 16.14 -1.98
C HIS A 12 -20.93 14.86 -1.14
N ALA A 13 -21.70 13.80 -1.40
CA ALA A 13 -21.57 12.52 -0.71
C ALA A 13 -20.26 11.77 -1.00
N PHE A 14 -19.55 12.15 -2.08
CA PHE A 14 -18.30 11.53 -2.53
C PHE A 14 -17.07 12.43 -2.30
N GLU A 15 -17.26 13.60 -1.70
CA GLU A 15 -16.14 14.50 -1.38
C GLU A 15 -15.25 13.88 -0.30
N GLY A 16 -13.94 13.88 -0.55
CA GLY A 16 -12.95 13.45 0.43
C GLY A 16 -12.95 14.37 1.66
N GLN A 17 -12.53 13.83 2.82
CA GLN A 17 -12.44 14.63 4.05
C GLN A 17 -11.27 15.63 4.05
N LEU A 18 -10.37 15.50 3.08
CA LEU A 18 -9.17 16.31 2.97
C LEU A 18 -9.51 17.75 2.56
N LYS A 19 -9.15 18.71 3.41
CA LYS A 19 -9.28 20.14 3.13
C LYS A 19 -7.90 20.77 3.00
N GLY A 20 -7.64 21.45 1.89
CA GLY A 20 -6.35 22.12 1.65
C GLY A 20 -5.27 21.17 1.14
N TYR A 21 -4.07 21.24 1.71
CA TYR A 21 -2.91 20.44 1.33
C TYR A 21 -2.59 19.39 2.38
N ASP A 22 -2.12 18.21 1.96
CA ASP A 22 -1.67 17.15 2.89
C ASP A 22 -0.15 17.13 3.00
N SER A 23 0.39 17.77 4.04
CA SER A 23 1.83 17.78 4.30
C SER A 23 2.38 16.40 4.69
N ARG A 24 1.52 15.45 5.10
CA ARG A 24 1.93 14.08 5.44
C ARG A 24 2.47 13.34 4.22
N ILE A 25 2.06 13.73 3.00
CA ILE A 25 2.62 13.19 1.75
C ILE A 25 4.12 13.45 1.66
N LEU A 26 4.58 14.62 2.10
CA LEU A 26 6.00 14.98 2.05
C LEU A 26 6.85 14.13 3.00
N VAL A 27 6.27 13.71 4.12
CA VAL A 27 6.95 12.94 5.16
C VAL A 27 6.87 11.44 4.89
N ALA A 28 5.67 10.93 4.63
CA ALA A 28 5.42 9.49 4.51
C ALA A 28 5.65 8.96 3.09
N GLN A 29 5.74 9.83 2.08
CA GLN A 29 5.78 9.46 0.65
C GLN A 29 4.60 8.57 0.22
N VAL A 30 3.50 8.60 0.98
CA VAL A 30 2.27 7.85 0.71
C VAL A 30 1.35 8.71 -0.15
N PRO A 31 0.87 8.23 -1.31
CA PRO A 31 -0.12 8.95 -2.12
C PRO A 31 -1.40 9.24 -1.32
N GLY A 32 -2.00 10.43 -1.48
CA GLY A 32 -3.17 10.83 -0.69
C GLY A 32 -4.39 9.88 -0.81
N GLY A 33 -4.58 9.28 -1.99
CA GLY A 33 -5.62 8.26 -2.19
C GLY A 33 -5.35 6.96 -1.40
N MET A 34 -4.08 6.56 -1.30
CA MET A 34 -3.66 5.42 -0.49
C MET A 34 -3.87 5.70 1.01
N LEU A 35 -3.54 6.92 1.46
CA LEU A 35 -3.71 7.32 2.86
C LEU A 35 -5.17 7.28 3.31
N THR A 36 -6.07 7.90 2.55
CA THR A 36 -7.52 7.89 2.84
C THR A 36 -8.06 6.45 2.91
N ASN A 37 -7.60 5.57 2.03
CA ASN A 37 -8.00 4.17 2.04
C ASN A 37 -7.48 3.43 3.29
N LEU A 38 -6.22 3.64 3.68
CA LEU A 38 -5.64 3.04 4.89
C LEU A 38 -6.36 3.49 6.16
N GLU A 39 -6.66 4.79 6.29
CA GLU A 39 -7.46 5.34 7.39
C GLU A 39 -8.83 4.64 7.47
N GLY A 40 -9.49 4.44 6.32
CA GLY A 40 -10.74 3.70 6.22
C GLY A 40 -10.62 2.24 6.67
N GLN A 41 -9.60 1.52 6.19
CA GLN A 41 -9.34 0.12 6.56
C GLN A 41 -9.08 -0.04 8.07
N LEU A 42 -8.26 0.83 8.66
CA LEU A 42 -7.96 0.80 10.09
C LEU A 42 -9.19 1.13 10.94
N LYS A 43 -10.01 2.10 10.50
CA LYS A 43 -11.25 2.45 11.19
C LYS A 43 -12.26 1.28 11.19
N GLN A 44 -12.40 0.57 10.07
CA GLN A 44 -13.27 -0.61 9.97
C GLN A 44 -12.82 -1.75 10.91
N GLN A 45 -11.53 -1.80 11.22
CA GLN A 45 -10.93 -2.80 12.11
C GLN A 45 -10.75 -2.31 13.56
N ASN A 46 -11.35 -1.16 13.91
CA ASN A 46 -11.20 -0.52 15.23
C ASN A 46 -9.73 -0.31 15.66
N ALA A 47 -8.85 -0.01 14.69
CA ALA A 47 -7.40 0.13 14.88
C ALA A 47 -6.86 1.47 14.35
N ALA A 48 -7.69 2.52 14.39
CA ALA A 48 -7.33 3.85 13.87
C ALA A 48 -6.10 4.46 14.57
N ASP A 49 -5.85 4.09 15.82
CA ASP A 49 -4.68 4.44 16.63
C ASP A 49 -3.36 3.88 16.09
N LYS A 50 -3.41 2.88 15.21
CA LYS A 50 -2.21 2.24 14.63
C LYS A 50 -1.72 2.88 13.34
N LEU A 51 -2.34 3.98 12.88
CA LEU A 51 -1.98 4.65 11.62
C LEU A 51 -0.48 4.97 11.54
N ASP A 52 0.10 5.54 12.59
CA ASP A 52 1.52 5.92 12.59
C ASP A 52 2.44 4.70 12.46
N GLN A 53 2.08 3.57 13.08
CA GLN A 53 2.83 2.31 12.95
C GLN A 53 2.76 1.78 11.51
N VAL A 54 1.58 1.88 10.87
CA VAL A 54 1.41 1.50 9.46
C VAL A 54 2.24 2.39 8.54
N LEU A 55 2.23 3.71 8.77
CA LEU A 55 3.04 4.66 7.99
C LEU A 55 4.55 4.36 8.13
N ALA A 56 5.01 3.96 9.31
CA ALA A 56 6.39 3.52 9.51
C ALA A 56 6.69 2.13 8.92
N GLU A 57 5.70 1.27 8.71
CA GLU A 57 5.85 -0.06 8.11
C GLU A 57 5.90 -0.02 6.57
N ILE A 58 5.16 0.90 5.94
CA ILE A 58 5.12 1.06 4.48
C ILE A 58 6.51 1.14 3.81
N PRO A 59 7.46 2.00 4.24
CA PRO A 59 8.76 2.08 3.59
C PRO A 59 9.56 0.77 3.71
N ARG A 60 9.41 0.05 4.83
CA ARG A 60 10.07 -1.25 5.07
C ARG A 60 9.49 -2.33 4.15
N VAL A 61 8.17 -2.37 3.99
CA VAL A 61 7.52 -3.27 3.03
C VAL A 61 7.90 -2.93 1.60
N ARG A 62 7.98 -1.64 1.25
CA ARG A 62 8.38 -1.19 -0.07
C ARG A 62 9.82 -1.61 -0.40
N GLU A 63 10.73 -1.51 0.56
CA GLU A 63 12.10 -2.00 0.44
C GLU A 63 12.13 -3.52 0.23
N ASP A 64 11.42 -4.29 1.05
CA ASP A 64 11.32 -5.76 0.93
C ASP A 64 10.74 -6.20 -0.43
N LEU A 65 9.93 -5.36 -1.06
CA LEU A 65 9.37 -5.57 -2.39
C LEU A 65 10.17 -4.88 -3.51
N GLY A 66 11.44 -4.57 -3.28
CA GLY A 66 12.36 -4.12 -4.32
C GLY A 66 12.14 -2.67 -4.78
N PHE A 67 11.73 -1.79 -3.86
CA PHE A 67 11.47 -0.37 -4.10
C PHE A 67 10.47 -0.05 -5.21
N ILE A 68 9.47 -0.91 -5.40
CA ILE A 68 8.38 -0.66 -6.36
C ILE A 68 7.77 0.74 -6.19
N PRO A 69 7.43 1.44 -7.30
CA PRO A 69 6.75 2.72 -7.23
C PRO A 69 5.41 2.60 -6.49
N LEU A 70 5.11 3.53 -5.60
CA LEU A 70 3.83 3.58 -4.89
C LEU A 70 2.77 4.26 -5.77
N VAL A 71 2.24 3.51 -6.74
CA VAL A 71 1.15 3.91 -7.63
C VAL A 71 0.10 2.80 -7.65
N THR A 72 -1.10 3.01 -8.17
CA THR A 72 -2.05 1.89 -8.34
C THR A 72 -1.55 0.91 -9.41
N PRO A 73 -1.54 -0.42 -9.14
CA PRO A 73 -2.07 -1.11 -7.95
C PRO A 73 -1.07 -1.30 -6.79
N THR A 74 0.24 -1.16 -7.01
CA THR A 74 1.32 -1.50 -6.05
C THR A 74 1.24 -0.77 -4.70
N SER A 75 0.82 0.48 -4.70
CA SER A 75 0.54 1.27 -3.48
C SER A 75 -0.41 0.56 -2.52
N GLN A 76 -1.53 0.01 -3.03
CA GLN A 76 -2.48 -0.72 -2.20
C GLN A 76 -1.92 -2.06 -1.71
N ILE A 77 -1.09 -2.72 -2.51
CA ILE A 77 -0.43 -3.99 -2.13
C ILE A 77 0.51 -3.75 -0.95
N VAL A 78 1.39 -2.74 -1.06
CA VAL A 78 2.31 -2.33 0.01
C VAL A 78 1.54 -1.91 1.27
N GLY A 79 0.51 -1.07 1.11
CA GLY A 79 -0.30 -0.58 2.23
C GLY A 79 -1.02 -1.70 2.97
N THR A 80 -1.67 -2.61 2.24
CA THR A 80 -2.40 -3.74 2.83
C THR A 80 -1.45 -4.67 3.58
N GLN A 81 -0.28 -4.97 3.02
CA GLN A 81 0.72 -5.78 3.71
C GLN A 81 1.27 -5.09 4.96
N ALA A 82 1.47 -3.77 4.92
CA ALA A 82 1.90 -2.99 6.09
C ALA A 82 0.85 -3.02 7.21
N VAL A 83 -0.44 -2.89 6.86
CA VAL A 83 -1.56 -3.05 7.82
C VAL A 83 -1.55 -4.45 8.43
N LEU A 84 -1.41 -5.51 7.61
CA LEU A 84 -1.34 -6.88 8.12
C LEU A 84 -0.20 -7.05 9.13
N ASN A 85 1.00 -6.59 8.80
CA ASN A 85 2.18 -6.70 9.67
C ASN A 85 1.95 -6.02 11.04
N VAL A 86 1.32 -4.85 11.05
CA VAL A 86 1.04 -4.07 12.27
C VAL A 86 -0.09 -4.69 13.10
N LEU A 87 -1.11 -5.23 12.46
CA LEU A 87 -2.24 -5.85 13.15
C LEU A 87 -1.91 -7.22 13.73
N THR A 88 -1.10 -8.02 13.02
CA THR A 88 -0.64 -9.32 13.52
C THR A 88 0.49 -9.20 14.55
N GLY A 89 1.16 -8.06 14.62
CA GLY A 89 2.31 -7.81 15.50
C GLY A 89 3.61 -8.49 15.04
N GLU A 90 3.61 -9.11 13.87
CA GLU A 90 4.75 -9.86 13.33
C GLU A 90 4.83 -9.67 11.81
N ARG A 91 5.98 -9.16 11.34
CA ARG A 91 6.18 -8.86 9.92
C ARG A 91 6.04 -10.12 9.07
N TYR A 92 5.14 -10.07 8.09
CA TYR A 92 4.86 -11.15 7.16
C TYR A 92 4.49 -12.48 7.81
N LYS A 93 3.90 -12.48 9.01
CA LYS A 93 3.21 -13.66 9.56
C LYS A 93 2.14 -14.19 8.60
N THR A 94 1.45 -13.27 7.95
CA THR A 94 0.57 -13.52 6.81
C THR A 94 1.04 -12.69 5.63
N ILE A 95 1.19 -13.32 4.47
CA ILE A 95 1.52 -12.63 3.22
C ILE A 95 0.23 -12.48 2.41
N ALA A 96 -0.12 -11.26 2.02
CA ALA A 96 -1.24 -11.04 1.12
C ALA A 96 -0.96 -11.69 -0.26
N LYS A 97 -2.00 -12.15 -0.94
CA LYS A 97 -1.88 -12.84 -2.23
C LYS A 97 -1.15 -11.99 -3.26
N GLU A 98 -1.46 -10.70 -3.32
CA GLU A 98 -0.88 -9.75 -4.26
C GLU A 98 0.59 -9.48 -3.94
N THR A 99 0.95 -9.43 -2.65
CA THR A 99 2.36 -9.35 -2.20
C THR A 99 3.14 -10.58 -2.65
N ALA A 100 2.55 -11.77 -2.49
CA ALA A 100 3.11 -13.01 -2.98
C ALA A 100 3.30 -12.99 -4.51
N GLY A 101 2.33 -12.45 -5.26
CA GLY A 101 2.45 -12.31 -6.71
C GLY A 101 3.62 -11.40 -7.13
N ILE A 102 3.86 -10.29 -6.42
CA ILE A 102 5.05 -9.44 -6.66
C ILE A 102 6.33 -10.26 -6.42
N LEU A 103 6.40 -10.98 -5.29
CA LEU A 103 7.56 -11.81 -4.96
C LEU A 103 7.81 -12.93 -5.99
N LYS A 104 6.75 -13.47 -6.59
CA LYS A 104 6.83 -14.47 -7.67
C LYS A 104 7.21 -13.89 -9.03
N GLY A 105 7.22 -12.57 -9.20
CA GLY A 105 7.44 -11.90 -10.48
C GLY A 105 6.19 -11.80 -11.37
N GLU A 106 5.00 -12.13 -10.85
CA GLU A 106 3.73 -12.12 -11.60
C GLU A 106 3.29 -10.71 -12.03
N TYR A 107 3.81 -9.67 -11.35
CA TYR A 107 3.56 -8.27 -11.67
C TYR A 107 4.69 -7.64 -12.53
N GLY A 108 5.65 -8.45 -12.96
CA GLY A 108 6.85 -8.00 -13.68
C GLY A 108 8.05 -7.77 -12.77
N HIS A 109 9.06 -7.08 -13.31
CA HIS A 109 10.32 -6.85 -12.63
C HIS A 109 10.25 -5.66 -11.68
N THR A 110 10.78 -5.84 -10.47
CA THR A 110 10.98 -4.77 -9.50
C THR A 110 12.25 -3.97 -9.83
N PRO A 111 12.31 -2.66 -9.48
CA PRO A 111 13.48 -1.82 -9.74
C PRO A 111 14.80 -2.37 -9.17
N VAL A 112 14.73 -2.99 -7.99
CA VAL A 112 15.85 -3.73 -7.38
C VAL A 112 15.36 -5.11 -6.93
N PRO A 113 16.27 -6.06 -6.64
CA PRO A 113 15.88 -7.38 -6.13
C PRO A 113 14.98 -7.27 -4.89
N VAL A 114 13.94 -8.10 -4.85
CA VAL A 114 13.10 -8.26 -3.66
C VAL A 114 13.87 -8.98 -2.55
N ASN A 115 13.33 -8.97 -1.33
CA ASN A 115 13.86 -9.73 -0.22
C ASN A 115 13.91 -11.23 -0.55
N ALA A 116 15.12 -11.79 -0.61
CA ALA A 116 15.37 -13.17 -1.04
C ALA A 116 14.69 -14.21 -0.14
N ALA A 117 14.64 -13.97 1.17
CA ALA A 117 14.02 -14.90 2.13
C ALA A 117 12.49 -14.94 1.95
N LEU A 118 11.87 -13.77 1.74
CA LEU A 118 10.43 -13.69 1.46
C LEU A 118 10.08 -14.32 0.10
N GLN A 119 10.89 -14.07 -0.93
CA GLN A 119 10.70 -14.65 -2.25
C GLN A 119 10.82 -16.18 -2.21
N ALA A 120 11.86 -16.72 -1.57
CA ALA A 120 12.04 -18.16 -1.41
C ALA A 120 10.86 -18.80 -0.66
N ARG A 121 10.36 -18.15 0.40
CA ARG A 121 9.22 -18.64 1.17
C ARG A 121 7.94 -18.74 0.33
N VAL A 122 7.71 -17.80 -0.58
CA VAL A 122 6.50 -17.78 -1.44
C VAL A 122 6.62 -18.72 -2.64
N LEU A 123 7.84 -18.96 -3.13
CA LEU A 123 8.10 -19.81 -4.28
C LEU A 123 8.07 -21.30 -3.93
N GLU A 124 8.34 -21.68 -2.67
CA GLU A 124 8.32 -23.08 -2.21
C GLU A 124 9.17 -24.02 -3.09
N GLY A 125 10.32 -23.52 -3.57
CA GLY A 125 11.24 -24.27 -4.44
C GLY A 125 11.05 -24.05 -5.95
N ALA A 126 10.02 -23.32 -6.38
CA ALA A 126 9.89 -22.87 -7.76
C ALA A 126 10.86 -21.71 -8.09
N ALA A 127 11.07 -21.46 -9.38
CA ALA A 127 11.79 -20.27 -9.85
C ALA A 127 10.83 -19.09 -10.00
N PRO A 128 11.27 -17.83 -9.76
CA PRO A 128 10.44 -16.66 -10.04
C PRO A 128 10.20 -16.49 -11.54
N VAL A 129 9.04 -15.94 -11.88
CA VAL A 129 8.72 -15.53 -13.25
C VAL A 129 9.62 -14.35 -13.63
N THR A 130 10.29 -14.47 -14.78
CA THR A 130 11.25 -13.47 -15.29
C THR A 130 10.91 -13.03 -16.72
N CYS A 131 9.76 -13.44 -17.26
CA CYS A 131 9.27 -12.98 -18.56
C CYS A 131 8.11 -11.98 -18.40
N ARG A 132 7.66 -11.42 -19.54
CA ARG A 132 6.47 -10.55 -19.64
C ARG A 132 5.26 -11.36 -20.08
#